data_AF-A0A4Y3WSJ9-F1
#
_entry.id   AF-A0A4Y3WSJ9-F1
#
_cell.length_a   1.000
_cell.length_b   1.000
_cell.length_c   1.000
_cell.angle_alpha   90.00
_cell.angle_beta   90.00
_cell.angle_gamma   90.00
#
_symmetry.space_group_name_H-M   'P 1'
#
loop_
_entity.id
_entity.type
_entity.pdbx_description
1 polymer ?
#
loop_
_entity_poly.entity_id
_entity_poly.type
_entity_poly.pdbx_seq_one_letter_code
_entity_poly.pdbx_strand_id
1 'polypeptide(L)'
;MKDNYTGITIGVMVRVPLTPAERERGEQLGAVLRAARADRSLVEVAAESGISPETLRKIETGRIPTPAFFTVAALAQTLGLSLDELVTPGRSGARQYGRTA
;
A
#
# COMPACT_ATOMS: atom_id res chain seq x y z
N MET A 1 34.58 32.59 22.74
CA MET A 1 33.57 32.43 21.67
C MET A 1 32.76 31.21 22.07
N LYS A 2 31.46 31.35 22.37
CA LYS A 2 30.71 30.37 23.17
C LYS A 2 30.48 29.07 22.40
N ASP A 3 30.87 27.96 23.00
CA ASP A 3 30.57 26.60 22.56
C ASP A 3 29.08 26.32 22.77
N ASN A 4 28.27 26.56 21.74
CA ASN A 4 26.82 26.38 21.76
C ASN A 4 26.39 25.03 21.15
N TYR A 5 27.09 23.94 21.44
CA TYR A 5 26.61 22.59 21.11
C TYR A 5 25.97 21.95 22.34
N THR A 6 24.70 22.28 22.55
CA THR A 6 23.79 21.66 23.50
C THR A 6 23.72 20.16 23.19
N GLY A 7 24.05 19.30 24.17
CA GLY A 7 24.27 17.86 24.03
C GLY A 7 23.05 17.03 23.60
N ILE A 8 22.61 17.18 22.36
CA ILE A 8 21.64 16.29 21.70
C ILE A 8 22.34 15.66 20.50
N THR A 9 22.90 14.46 20.72
CA THR A 9 23.29 13.59 19.61
C THR A 9 22.02 13.21 18.86
N ILE A 10 21.82 13.75 17.65
CA ILE A 10 20.78 13.25 16.73
C ILE A 10 21.25 11.87 16.27
N GLY A 11 21.00 10.85 17.09
CA GLY A 11 21.04 9.47 16.66
C GLY A 11 19.98 9.35 15.58
N VAL A 12 20.39 9.17 14.32
CA VAL A 12 19.48 8.91 13.21
C VAL A 12 18.51 7.83 13.67
N MET A 13 17.21 8.12 13.66
CA MET A 13 16.19 7.16 14.03
C MET A 13 16.23 6.02 13.01
N VAL A 14 16.88 4.91 13.37
CA VAL A 14 16.92 3.71 12.55
C VAL A 14 15.56 3.03 12.70
N ARG A 15 14.70 3.20 11.69
CA ARG A 15 13.50 2.36 11.56
C ARG A 15 13.92 0.90 11.54
N VAL A 16 13.24 0.05 12.32
CA VAL A 16 13.46 -1.39 12.29
C VAL A 16 13.37 -1.86 10.84
N PRO A 17 14.40 -2.54 10.30
CA PRO A 17 14.36 -3.04 8.95
C PRO A 17 13.24 -4.07 8.82
N LEU A 18 12.55 -4.07 7.68
CA LEU A 18 11.55 -5.08 7.39
C LEU A 18 12.19 -6.46 7.39
N THR A 19 11.54 -7.41 8.05
CA THR A 19 11.86 -8.83 7.91
C THR A 19 11.66 -9.26 6.45
N PRO A 20 12.33 -10.34 6.00
CA PRO A 20 12.11 -10.90 4.67
C PRO A 20 10.63 -11.23 4.40
N ALA A 21 9.95 -11.82 5.38
CA ALA A 21 8.53 -12.16 5.27
C ALA A 21 7.61 -10.92 5.17
N GLU A 22 7.95 -9.82 5.83
CA GLU A 22 7.20 -8.56 5.64
C GLU A 22 7.39 -8.01 4.23
N ARG A 23 8.62 -8.04 3.70
CA ARG A 23 8.88 -7.62 2.32
C ARG A 23 8.12 -8.46 1.32
N GLU A 24 8.18 -9.78 1.44
CA GLU A 24 7.48 -10.71 0.57
C GLU A 24 5.97 -10.46 0.57
N ARG A 25 5.35 -10.29 1.74
CA ARG A 25 3.92 -9.93 1.85
C ARG A 25 3.61 -8.59 1.18
N GLY A 26 4.45 -7.58 1.39
CA GLY A 26 4.30 -6.27 0.75
C GLY A 26 4.42 -6.34 -0.77
N GLU A 27 5.40 -7.08 -1.27
CA GLU A 27 5.65 -7.27 -2.70
C GLU A 27 4.49 -8.03 -3.37
N GLN A 28 3.96 -9.08 -2.72
CA GLN A 28 2.80 -9.83 -3.21
C GLN A 28 1.55 -8.94 -3.30
N LEU A 29 1.23 -8.22 -2.23
CA LEU A 29 0.10 -7.28 -2.23
C LEU A 29 0.28 -6.19 -3.30
N GLY A 30 1.47 -5.60 -3.37
CA GLY A 30 1.80 -4.56 -4.33
C GLY A 30 1.67 -5.03 -5.77
N ALA A 31 2.09 -6.25 -6.07
CA ALA A 31 1.98 -6.85 -7.39
C ALA A 31 0.51 -7.05 -7.83
N VAL A 32 -0.35 -7.55 -6.93
CA VAL A 32 -1.79 -7.72 -7.23
C VAL A 32 -2.44 -6.38 -7.54
N LEU A 33 -2.18 -5.36 -6.71
CA LEU A 33 -2.74 -4.02 -6.91
C LEU A 33 -2.22 -3.38 -8.21
N ARG A 34 -0.92 -3.50 -8.49
CA ARG A 34 -0.30 -2.98 -9.72
C ARG A 34 -0.87 -3.64 -10.97
N ALA A 35 -1.11 -4.95 -10.92
CA ALA A 35 -1.72 -5.71 -12.01
C ALA A 35 -3.17 -5.29 -12.25
N ALA A 36 -3.97 -5.16 -11.19
CA ALA A 36 -5.36 -4.71 -11.29
C ALA A 36 -5.48 -3.25 -11.77
N ARG A 37 -4.53 -2.38 -11.39
CA ARG A 37 -4.46 -1.01 -11.92
C ARG A 37 -4.19 -0.99 -13.42
N ALA A 38 -3.44 -1.97 -13.95
CA ALA A 38 -3.06 -2.07 -15.35
C ALA A 38 -2.50 -0.73 -15.89
N ASP A 39 -3.12 -0.15 -16.91
CA ASP A 39 -2.71 1.11 -17.54
C ASP A 39 -3.35 2.36 -16.92
N ARG A 40 -4.25 2.20 -15.93
CA ARG A 40 -4.86 3.35 -15.23
C ARG A 40 -3.78 4.19 -14.55
N SER A 41 -3.97 5.50 -14.54
CA SER A 41 -3.01 6.41 -13.92
C SER A 41 -2.88 6.13 -12.42
N LEU A 42 -1.63 6.09 -11.94
CA LEU A 42 -1.34 5.98 -10.52
C LEU A 42 -1.94 7.16 -9.72
N VAL A 43 -1.96 8.36 -10.32
CA VAL A 43 -2.51 9.55 -9.66
C VAL A 43 -4.03 9.47 -9.54
N GLU A 44 -4.72 9.02 -10.59
CA GLU A 44 -6.18 8.89 -10.60
C GLU A 44 -6.65 7.85 -9.59
N VAL A 45 -6.04 6.65 -9.61
CA VAL A 45 -6.37 5.59 -8.65
C VAL A 45 -6.10 6.04 -7.21
N ALA A 46 -4.97 6.70 -6.95
CA ALA A 46 -4.66 7.20 -5.62
C ALA A 46 -5.71 8.21 -5.13
N ALA A 47 -6.13 9.14 -6.00
CA ALA A 47 -7.16 10.12 -5.69
C ALA A 47 -8.52 9.46 -5.41
N GLU A 48 -8.95 8.51 -6.26
CA GLU A 48 -10.19 7.74 -6.08
C GLU A 48 -10.19 6.92 -4.78
N SER A 49 -9.02 6.41 -4.36
CA SER A 49 -8.85 5.66 -3.11
C SER A 49 -8.57 6.54 -1.88
N GLY A 50 -8.53 7.87 -2.03
CA GLY A 50 -8.33 8.80 -0.92
C GLY A 50 -6.91 8.76 -0.31
N ILE A 51 -5.89 8.40 -1.09
CA ILE A 51 -4.48 8.36 -0.66
C ILE A 51 -3.57 9.18 -1.56
N SER A 52 -2.37 9.48 -1.08
CA SER A 52 -1.38 10.15 -1.92
C SER A 52 -0.84 9.22 -3.02
N PRO A 53 -0.49 9.73 -4.21
CA PRO A 53 0.21 8.96 -5.25
C PRO A 53 1.48 8.28 -4.71
N GLU A 54 2.20 8.94 -3.81
CA GLU A 54 3.41 8.38 -3.20
C GLU A 54 3.11 7.22 -2.26
N THR A 55 1.99 7.27 -1.53
CA THR A 55 1.51 6.14 -0.72
C THR A 55 1.20 4.95 -1.61
N LEU A 56 0.46 5.15 -2.70
CA LEU A 56 0.15 4.07 -3.64
C LEU A 56 1.43 3.48 -4.25
N ARG A 57 2.38 4.31 -4.69
CA ARG A 57 3.68 3.87 -5.21
C ARG A 57 4.43 2.99 -4.20
N LYS A 58 4.45 3.37 -2.93
CA LYS A 58 5.10 2.58 -1.88
C LYS A 58 4.38 1.25 -1.61
N ILE A 59 3.07 1.21 -1.71
CA ILE A 59 2.29 -0.04 -1.59
C ILE A 59 2.58 -0.94 -2.79
N GLU A 60 2.49 -0.44 -4.02
CA GLU A 60 2.76 -1.22 -5.24
C GLU A 60 4.20 -1.77 -5.31
N THR A 61 5.14 -1.11 -4.66
CA THR A 61 6.55 -1.54 -4.56
C THR A 61 6.87 -2.31 -3.28
N GLY A 62 5.86 -2.67 -2.48
CA GLY A 62 6.01 -3.44 -1.24
C GLY A 62 6.71 -2.74 -0.08
N ARG A 63 6.99 -1.43 -0.19
CA ARG A 63 7.66 -0.63 0.85
C ARG A 63 6.76 -0.30 2.04
N ILE A 64 5.46 -0.52 1.90
CA ILE A 64 4.48 -0.49 2.99
C ILE A 64 3.88 -1.90 3.06
N PRO A 65 4.47 -2.81 3.85
CA PRO A 65 4.02 -4.21 3.92
C PRO A 65 2.76 -4.38 4.77
N THR A 66 2.47 -3.42 5.64
CA THR A 66 1.29 -3.40 6.51
C THR A 66 0.54 -2.08 6.31
N PRO A 67 -0.06 -1.85 5.13
CA PRO A 67 -0.92 -0.68 4.92
C PRO A 67 -2.13 -0.76 5.86
N ALA A 68 -2.71 0.38 6.21
CA ALA A 68 -3.90 0.42 7.04
C ALA A 68 -5.06 -0.32 6.37
N PHE A 69 -5.88 -1.02 7.16
CA PHE A 69 -7.02 -1.80 6.65
C PHE A 69 -7.91 -1.01 5.70
N PHE A 70 -8.32 0.21 6.09
CA PHE A 70 -9.18 1.06 5.26
C PHE A 70 -8.50 1.52 3.97
N THR A 71 -7.17 1.64 3.94
CA THR A 71 -6.42 1.90 2.70
C THR A 71 -6.52 0.72 1.75
N VAL A 72 -6.38 -0.51 2.26
CA VAL A 72 -6.52 -1.73 1.45
C VAL A 72 -7.96 -1.86 0.91
N ALA A 73 -8.96 -1.64 1.77
CA ALA A 73 -10.36 -1.71 1.38
C ALA A 73 -10.73 -0.67 0.32
N ALA A 74 -10.26 0.58 0.46
CA ALA A 74 -10.48 1.63 -0.53
C ALA A 74 -9.85 1.28 -1.88
N LEU A 75 -8.60 0.79 -1.88
CA LEU A 75 -7.93 0.35 -3.10
C LEU A 75 -8.66 -0.83 -3.77
N ALA A 76 -9.11 -1.80 -2.97
CA ALA A 76 -9.89 -2.93 -3.48
C ALA A 76 -11.17 -2.45 -4.17
N GLN A 77 -11.92 -1.54 -3.54
CA GLN A 77 -13.12 -0.96 -4.12
C GLN A 77 -12.82 -0.19 -5.41
N THR A 78 -11.82 0.70 -5.40
CA THR A 78 -11.41 1.49 -6.58
C THR A 78 -10.97 0.61 -7.75
N LEU A 79 -10.34 -0.54 -7.48
CA LEU A 79 -9.83 -1.46 -8.48
C LEU A 79 -10.82 -2.58 -8.85
N GLY A 80 -11.99 -2.63 -8.21
CA GLY A 80 -12.99 -3.67 -8.44
C GLY A 80 -12.56 -5.07 -7.98
N LEU A 81 -11.71 -5.14 -6.95
CA LEU A 81 -11.22 -6.36 -6.34
C LEU A 81 -12.00 -6.70 -5.06
N SER A 82 -12.18 -7.99 -4.81
CA SER A 82 -12.52 -8.53 -3.51
C SER A 82 -11.28 -8.63 -2.60
N LEU A 83 -11.48 -8.66 -1.28
CA LEU A 83 -10.37 -8.91 -0.35
C LEU A 83 -9.79 -10.32 -0.50
N ASP A 84 -10.60 -11.29 -0.93
CA ASP A 84 -10.13 -12.65 -1.22
C ASP A 84 -9.09 -12.67 -2.36
N GLU A 85 -9.29 -11.85 -3.40
CA GLU A 85 -8.34 -11.71 -4.51
C GLU A 85 -7.00 -11.10 -4.06
N LEU A 86 -7.00 -10.29 -3.00
CA LEU A 86 -5.78 -9.72 -2.43
C LEU A 86 -4.98 -10.73 -1.58
N VAL A 87 -5.66 -11.66 -0.91
CA VAL A 87 -5.04 -12.67 -0.04
C VAL A 87 -4.62 -13.91 -0.84
N THR A 88 -5.38 -14.28 -1.88
CA THR A 88 -5.11 -15.44 -2.72
C THR A 88 -5.25 -15.07 -4.20
N PRO A 89 -4.15 -14.60 -4.84
CA PRO A 89 -4.16 -14.23 -6.25
C PRO A 89 -4.64 -15.39 -7.12
N GLY A 90 -5.60 -15.14 -8.01
CA GLY A 90 -6.18 -16.17 -8.90
C GLY A 90 -7.46 -16.83 -8.39
N ARG A 91 -7.92 -16.51 -7.18
CA ARG A 91 -9.26 -16.85 -6.73
C ARG A 91 -10.21 -15.74 -7.18
N SER A 92 -10.87 -15.89 -8.33
CA SER A 92 -11.87 -14.91 -8.77
C SER A 92 -13.03 -14.89 -7.77
N GLY A 93 -13.03 -13.91 -6.87
CA GLY A 93 -14.17 -13.62 -6.01
C GLY A 93 -15.33 -13.24 -6.91
N ALA A 94 -16.37 -14.07 -6.93
CA ALA A 94 -17.54 -13.86 -7.77
C ALA A 94 -18.01 -12.40 -7.68
N ARG A 95 -18.20 -11.78 -8.86
CA ARG A 95 -18.83 -10.46 -9.04
C ARG A 95 -20.21 -10.44 -8.36
N GLN A 96 -20.27 -10.18 -7.06
CA GLN A 96 -21.54 -10.20 -6.34
C GLN A 96 -21.51 -9.42 -5.01
N TYR A 97 -21.13 -8.15 -5.07
CA TYR A 97 -21.63 -7.17 -4.09
C TYR A 97 -22.38 -6.07 -4.84
N GLY A 98 -23.69 -6.31 -4.99
CA GLY A 98 -24.72 -5.28 -5.11
C GLY A 98 -24.53 -4.21 -6.19
N ARG A 99 -24.94 -4.54 -7.42
CA ARG A 99 -25.61 -3.54 -8.26
C ARG A 99 -26.97 -3.26 -7.60
N THR A 100 -27.02 -2.36 -6.64
CA THR A 100 -28.29 -1.73 -6.27
C THR A 100 -28.64 -0.72 -7.36
N ALA A 101 -29.93 -0.71 -7.70
CA ALA A 101 -30.55 0.02 -8.81
C ALA A 101 -30.23 1.52 -8.84
#